data_AF-A0A7W0P4B0-F1
#
_entry.id   AF-A0A7W0P4B0-F1
#
_cell.length_a   1.000
_cell.length_b   1.000
_cell.length_c   1.000
_cell.angle_alpha   90.00
_cell.angle_beta   90.00
_cell.angle_gamma   90.00
#
_symmetry.space_group_name_H-M   'P 1'
#
loop_
_entity.id
_entity.type
_entity.pdbx_description
1 polymer ?
#
loop_
_entity_poly.entity_id
_entity_poly.type
_entity_poly.pdbx_seq_one_letter_code
_entity_poly.pdbx_strand_id
1 'polypeptide(L)'
;MPTSDLDMPLLPSAEQIRRREFATVRRGYDPQQVRAYLTSIANQVGTLERELSKLRLEVGSSAAAKSEQMAEPAMAESAAPGAAPSADPYDALSKRFANLIEMADQEAERILENARSESARALDEARSEADRIKVDAQAQAEEARQEGTDLLERAKTESDRLLMGLAERRRGLVTQLEEMRGKLIQVAEDLADPIEEAARADAEDSDLATETTTDTEGDADTSVDPRYEDLWVNKDESLQIPDLASIDLEFDEPDE
;
A
#
# COMPACT_ATOMS: atom_id res chain seq x y z
N MET A 1 -23.34 -42.40 41.55
CA MET A 1 -22.18 -42.46 40.64
C MET A 1 -22.36 -41.31 39.65
N PRO A 2 -21.53 -40.25 39.67
CA PRO A 2 -21.63 -39.22 38.64
C PRO A 2 -21.20 -39.86 37.31
N THR A 3 -22.11 -39.83 36.35
CA THR A 3 -21.88 -40.32 35.00
C THR A 3 -20.87 -39.44 34.31
N SER A 4 -19.94 -40.10 33.64
CA SER A 4 -18.89 -39.56 32.80
C SER A 4 -19.46 -38.73 31.64
N ASP A 5 -19.85 -37.49 31.90
CA ASP A 5 -20.25 -36.54 30.85
C ASP A 5 -19.12 -35.55 30.59
N LEU A 6 -18.16 -36.02 29.79
CA LEU A 6 -17.79 -35.41 28.52
C LEU A 6 -16.57 -36.19 28.03
N ASP A 7 -16.83 -37.21 27.20
CA ASP A 7 -15.85 -37.74 26.26
C ASP A 7 -15.64 -36.69 25.15
N MET A 8 -15.25 -35.47 25.57
CA MET A 8 -14.75 -34.43 24.70
C MET A 8 -13.27 -34.78 24.49
N PRO A 9 -12.77 -34.83 23.24
CA PRO A 9 -11.33 -34.92 23.03
C PRO A 9 -10.72 -33.80 23.85
N LEU A 10 -9.83 -34.13 24.78
CA LEU A 10 -9.17 -33.18 25.67
C LEU A 10 -8.70 -32.00 24.82
N LEU A 11 -9.49 -30.92 24.79
CA LEU A 11 -9.15 -29.75 24.01
C LEU A 11 -7.85 -29.25 24.62
N PRO A 12 -6.81 -29.02 23.81
CA PRO A 12 -5.56 -28.53 24.32
C PRO A 12 -5.84 -27.22 25.07
N SER A 13 -5.32 -27.11 26.29
CA SER A 13 -5.55 -25.90 27.09
C SER A 13 -4.98 -24.68 26.38
N ALA A 14 -5.48 -23.49 26.72
CA ALA A 14 -5.00 -22.23 26.12
C ALA A 14 -3.46 -22.12 26.11
N GLU A 15 -2.80 -22.56 27.18
CA GLU A 15 -1.34 -22.58 27.30
C GLU A 15 -0.67 -23.65 26.41
N GLN A 16 -1.28 -24.82 26.25
CA GLN A 16 -0.77 -25.87 25.38
C GLN A 16 -0.82 -25.46 23.91
N ILE A 17 -1.86 -24.70 23.51
CA ILE A 17 -1.98 -24.15 22.15
C ILE A 17 -0.87 -23.12 21.89
N ARG A 18 -0.57 -22.22 22.85
CA ARG A 18 0.50 -21.21 22.72
C ARG A 18 1.89 -21.81 22.56
N ARG A 19 2.15 -22.94 23.21
CA ARG A 19 3.45 -23.62 23.20
C ARG A 19 3.58 -24.67 22.09
N ARG A 20 2.55 -24.87 21.27
CA ARG A 20 2.56 -25.87 20.21
C ARG A 20 3.44 -25.42 19.05
N GLU A 21 4.50 -26.15 18.79
CA GLU A 21 5.37 -25.93 17.63
C GLU A 21 5.13 -26.99 16.55
N PHE A 22 5.27 -26.58 15.29
CA PHE A 22 5.09 -27.42 14.11
C PHE A 22 6.37 -27.44 13.28
N ALA A 23 6.68 -28.58 12.67
CA ALA A 23 7.80 -28.71 11.74
C ALA A 23 7.52 -27.93 10.44
N THR A 24 8.54 -27.30 9.86
CA THR A 24 8.43 -26.57 8.59
C THR A 24 8.63 -27.53 7.41
N VAL A 25 7.78 -27.38 6.38
CA VAL A 25 7.81 -28.21 5.16
C VAL A 25 7.98 -27.28 3.94
N ARG A 26 8.66 -27.76 2.89
CA ARG A 26 9.00 -26.98 1.67
C ARG A 26 7.81 -26.30 0.97
N ARG A 27 6.59 -26.75 1.24
CA ARG A 27 5.33 -26.14 0.79
C ARG A 27 4.32 -26.22 1.94
N GLY A 28 4.24 -25.18 2.74
CA GLY A 28 3.38 -25.12 3.93
C GLY A 28 2.84 -23.72 4.18
N TYR A 29 2.02 -23.60 5.21
CA TYR A 29 1.52 -22.32 5.69
C TYR A 29 2.65 -21.46 6.25
N ASP A 30 2.51 -20.14 6.15
CA ASP A 30 3.45 -19.19 6.73
C ASP A 30 3.51 -19.36 8.27
N PRO A 31 4.69 -19.64 8.84
CA PRO A 31 4.86 -19.80 10.29
C PRO A 31 4.36 -18.61 11.10
N GLN A 32 4.48 -17.37 10.59
CA GLN A 32 4.04 -16.18 11.31
C GLN A 32 2.51 -16.10 11.37
N GLN A 33 1.86 -16.34 10.23
CA GLN A 33 0.40 -16.39 10.14
C GLN A 33 -0.20 -17.49 11.04
N VAL A 34 0.41 -18.68 11.05
CA VAL A 34 -0.01 -19.78 11.93
C VAL A 34 0.12 -19.40 13.40
N ARG A 35 1.21 -18.74 13.81
CA ARG A 35 1.40 -18.27 15.20
C ARG A 35 0.36 -17.23 15.62
N ALA A 36 0.07 -16.27 14.75
CA ALA A 36 -0.95 -15.24 15.01
C ALA A 36 -2.34 -15.89 15.19
N TYR A 37 -2.67 -16.84 14.31
CA TYR A 37 -3.93 -17.59 14.38
C TYR A 37 -4.02 -18.42 15.67
N LEU A 38 -2.98 -19.16 16.04
CA LEU A 38 -2.96 -19.96 17.28
C LEU A 38 -3.06 -19.09 18.54
N THR A 39 -2.50 -17.88 18.52
CA THR A 39 -2.65 -16.91 19.61
C THR A 39 -4.11 -16.46 19.74
N SER A 40 -4.79 -16.21 18.62
CA SER A 40 -6.22 -15.88 18.63
C SER A 40 -7.08 -17.02 19.20
N ILE A 41 -6.81 -18.26 18.79
CA ILE A 41 -7.50 -19.45 19.32
C ILE A 41 -7.22 -19.62 20.81
N ALA A 42 -5.96 -19.48 21.24
CA ALA A 42 -5.60 -19.62 22.65
C ALA A 42 -6.31 -18.57 23.53
N ASN A 43 -6.52 -17.35 23.03
CA ASN A 43 -7.29 -16.33 23.72
C ASN A 43 -8.77 -16.72 23.86
N GLN A 44 -9.38 -17.25 22.80
CA GLN A 44 -10.78 -17.73 22.80
C GLN A 44 -10.98 -18.94 23.72
N VAL A 45 -10.06 -19.91 23.69
CA VAL A 45 -10.11 -21.06 24.61
C VAL A 45 -9.95 -20.58 26.05
N GLY A 46 -9.05 -19.62 26.30
CA GLY A 46 -8.86 -19.05 27.62
C GLY A 46 -10.04 -18.21 28.15
N THR A 47 -10.86 -17.61 27.28
CA THR A 47 -12.13 -16.98 27.70
C THR A 47 -13.16 -18.04 28.07
N LEU A 48 -13.33 -19.07 27.23
CA LEU A 48 -14.28 -20.15 27.47
C LEU A 48 -13.95 -20.94 28.76
N GLU A 49 -12.67 -21.23 29.01
CA GLU A 49 -12.23 -21.90 30.25
C GLU A 49 -12.56 -21.07 31.51
N ARG A 50 -12.40 -19.74 31.44
CA ARG A 50 -12.76 -18.83 32.54
C ARG A 50 -14.27 -18.77 32.77
N GLU A 51 -15.05 -18.72 31.70
CA GLU A 51 -16.51 -18.74 31.76
C GLU A 51 -17.03 -20.06 32.35
N LEU A 52 -16.50 -21.20 31.90
CA LEU A 52 -16.84 -22.51 32.47
C LEU A 52 -16.45 -22.61 33.95
N SER A 53 -15.31 -22.05 34.33
CA SER A 53 -14.88 -22.02 35.73
C SER A 53 -15.82 -21.16 36.58
N LYS A 54 -16.24 -20.00 36.06
CA LYS A 54 -17.20 -19.11 36.71
C LYS A 54 -18.57 -19.77 36.88
N LEU A 55 -19.11 -20.38 35.82
CA LEU A 55 -20.39 -21.10 35.85
C LEU A 55 -20.35 -22.28 36.82
N ARG A 56 -19.26 -23.04 36.87
CA ARG A 56 -19.10 -24.14 37.84
C ARG A 56 -19.06 -23.64 39.27
N LEU A 57 -18.40 -22.51 39.52
CA LEU A 57 -18.39 -21.86 40.84
C LEU A 57 -19.78 -21.36 41.24
N GLU A 58 -20.54 -20.78 40.30
CA GLU A 58 -21.92 -20.31 40.54
C GLU A 58 -22.90 -21.45 40.80
N VAL A 59 -22.79 -22.56 40.07
CA VAL A 59 -23.60 -23.76 40.33
C VAL A 59 -23.23 -24.37 41.69
N GLY A 60 -21.93 -24.42 42.01
CA GLY A 60 -21.44 -24.91 43.30
C GLY A 60 -21.89 -24.04 44.48
N SER A 61 -21.84 -22.72 44.35
CA SER A 61 -22.28 -21.78 45.39
C SER A 61 -23.79 -21.76 45.53
N SER A 62 -24.54 -21.87 44.43
CA SER A 62 -26.00 -21.99 44.45
C SER A 62 -26.44 -23.31 45.08
N ALA A 63 -25.73 -24.41 44.81
CA ALA A 63 -25.99 -25.70 45.45
C ALA A 63 -25.67 -25.67 46.95
N ALA A 64 -24.56 -25.03 47.36
CA ALA A 64 -24.18 -24.87 48.76
C ALA A 64 -25.18 -23.99 49.53
N ALA A 65 -25.55 -22.83 48.98
CA ALA A 65 -26.56 -21.94 49.57
C ALA A 65 -27.94 -22.61 49.71
N LYS A 66 -28.30 -23.45 48.74
CA LYS A 66 -29.55 -24.23 48.78
C LYS A 66 -29.50 -25.37 49.81
N SER A 67 -28.33 -25.95 50.07
CA SER A 67 -28.16 -26.96 51.12
C SER A 67 -28.14 -26.35 52.53
N GLU A 68 -27.61 -25.14 52.71
CA GLU A 68 -27.64 -24.44 54.00
C GLU A 68 -29.04 -23.90 54.34
N GLN A 69 -29.84 -23.48 53.36
CA GLN A 69 -31.24 -23.08 53.58
C GLN A 69 -32.19 -24.25 53.92
N MET A 70 -31.77 -25.50 53.72
CA MET A 70 -32.58 -26.68 54.06
C MET A 70 -32.19 -27.30 55.43
N ALA A 71 -31.18 -26.76 56.11
CA ALA A 71 -30.73 -27.22 57.43
C ALA A 71 -31.28 -26.32 58.56
N GLU A 72 -32.53 -26.61 58.96
CA GLU A 72 -33.21 -26.30 60.23
C GLU A 72 -33.83 -24.90 60.51
N PRO A 73 -34.96 -24.82 61.27
CA PRO A 73 -35.66 -25.90 62.00
C PRO A 73 -37.09 -26.21 61.50
N ALA A 74 -37.45 -27.48 61.47
CA ALA A 74 -38.83 -27.96 61.35
C ALA A 74 -39.17 -28.86 62.54
N MET A 75 -39.63 -28.23 63.63
CA MET A 75 -40.46 -28.89 64.65
C MET A 75 -41.61 -27.96 65.02
N ALA A 76 -42.78 -28.19 64.42
CA ALA A 76 -44.12 -28.04 64.99
C ALA A 76 -45.16 -27.89 63.86
N GLU A 77 -45.76 -29.00 63.39
CA GLU A 77 -47.23 -29.05 63.27
C GLU A 77 -47.69 -30.49 62.99
N SER A 78 -48.40 -31.04 63.97
CA SER A 78 -49.15 -32.29 63.85
C SER A 78 -50.63 -31.93 63.91
N ALA A 79 -51.35 -32.01 62.79
CA ALA A 79 -52.82 -32.06 62.78
C ALA A 79 -53.41 -32.56 61.44
N ALA A 80 -54.07 -33.73 61.51
CA ALA A 80 -55.17 -34.24 60.68
C ALA A 80 -54.96 -34.59 59.17
N PRO A 81 -55.24 -35.85 58.75
CA PRO A 81 -55.41 -36.19 57.35
C PRO A 81 -56.88 -35.98 56.94
N GLY A 82 -57.18 -34.79 56.39
CA GLY A 82 -58.44 -34.51 55.71
C GLY A 82 -58.32 -34.88 54.22
N ALA A 83 -59.11 -35.85 53.79
CA ALA A 83 -59.18 -36.31 52.41
C ALA A 83 -59.51 -35.17 51.42
N ALA A 84 -58.57 -34.87 50.53
CA ALA A 84 -58.81 -34.20 49.26
C ALA A 84 -58.47 -35.20 48.14
N PRO A 85 -59.20 -35.20 47.01
CA PRO A 85 -59.06 -36.21 45.98
C PRO A 85 -57.62 -36.21 45.46
N SER A 86 -57.07 -37.40 45.25
CA SER A 86 -55.76 -37.62 44.65
C SER A 86 -55.68 -36.86 43.31
N ALA A 87 -55.09 -35.67 43.33
CA ALA A 87 -54.73 -34.95 42.13
C ALA A 87 -53.81 -35.86 41.31
N ASP A 88 -54.17 -36.10 40.06
CA ASP A 88 -53.41 -36.95 39.17
C ASP A 88 -51.98 -36.37 39.04
N PRO A 89 -50.92 -37.13 39.37
CA PRO A 89 -49.55 -36.65 39.30
C PRO A 89 -49.17 -36.13 37.90
N TYR A 90 -49.86 -36.59 36.84
CA TYR A 90 -49.69 -36.08 35.48
C TYR A 90 -50.22 -34.65 35.29
N ASP A 91 -51.27 -34.25 36.01
CA ASP A 91 -51.87 -32.92 35.86
C ASP A 91 -50.99 -31.83 36.50
N ALA A 92 -50.35 -32.15 37.64
CA ALA A 92 -49.34 -31.27 38.25
C ALA A 92 -48.09 -31.11 37.37
N LEU A 93 -47.65 -32.20 36.73
CA LEU A 93 -46.52 -32.17 35.79
C LEU A 93 -46.84 -31.37 34.53
N SER A 94 -48.04 -31.55 33.98
CA SER A 94 -48.51 -30.83 32.78
C SER A 94 -48.58 -29.32 33.01
N LYS A 95 -49.09 -28.87 34.16
CA LYS A 95 -49.10 -27.44 34.54
C LYS A 95 -47.69 -26.86 34.66
N ARG A 96 -46.74 -27.63 35.22
CA ARG A 96 -45.35 -27.20 35.33
C ARG A 96 -44.66 -27.11 33.96
N PHE A 97 -44.95 -28.05 33.04
CA PHE A 97 -44.45 -27.99 31.67
C PHE A 97 -45.07 -26.84 30.87
N ALA A 98 -46.37 -26.58 31.01
CA ALA A 98 -47.02 -25.44 30.37
C ALA A 98 -46.37 -24.11 30.79
N ASN A 99 -46.14 -23.92 32.09
CA ASN A 99 -45.45 -22.73 32.60
C ASN A 99 -44.01 -22.62 32.08
N LEU A 100 -43.31 -23.75 31.90
CA LEU A 100 -41.95 -23.76 31.37
C LEU A 100 -41.90 -23.43 29.88
N ILE A 101 -42.87 -23.92 29.10
CA ILE A 101 -43.00 -23.57 27.68
C ILE A 101 -43.34 -22.08 27.55
N GLU A 102 -44.30 -21.57 28.33
CA GLU A 102 -44.66 -20.16 28.32
C GLU A 102 -43.47 -19.25 28.69
N MET A 103 -42.70 -19.63 29.71
CA MET A 103 -41.48 -18.91 30.08
C MET A 103 -40.41 -18.99 28.98
N ALA A 104 -40.28 -20.12 28.30
CA ALA A 104 -39.35 -20.28 27.18
C ALA A 104 -39.77 -19.45 25.96
N ASP A 105 -41.07 -19.39 25.64
CA ASP A 105 -41.61 -18.59 24.55
C ASP A 105 -41.41 -17.08 24.82
N GLN A 106 -41.66 -16.63 26.06
CA GLN A 106 -41.39 -15.25 26.48
C GLN A 106 -39.90 -14.89 26.37
N GLU A 107 -39.01 -15.81 26.78
CA GLU A 107 -37.56 -15.58 26.65
C GLU A 107 -37.11 -15.60 25.18
N ALA A 108 -37.69 -16.47 24.36
CA ALA A 108 -37.43 -16.50 22.91
C ALA A 108 -37.87 -15.19 22.23
N GLU A 109 -39.05 -14.66 22.57
CA GLU A 109 -39.51 -13.36 22.07
C GLU A 109 -38.58 -12.23 22.50
N ARG A 110 -38.16 -12.23 23.78
CA ARG A 110 -37.20 -11.25 24.30
C ARG A 110 -35.86 -11.31 23.55
N ILE A 111 -35.33 -12.51 23.30
CA ILE A 111 -34.08 -12.69 22.54
C ILE A 111 -34.25 -12.18 21.12
N LEU A 112 -35.37 -12.49 20.46
CA LEU A 112 -35.65 -12.03 19.10
C LEU A 112 -35.76 -10.51 19.01
N GLU A 113 -36.41 -9.86 19.97
CA GLU A 113 -36.53 -8.41 20.01
C GLU A 113 -35.17 -7.73 20.25
N ASN A 114 -34.38 -8.25 21.19
CA ASN A 114 -33.02 -7.78 21.44
C ASN A 114 -32.14 -7.94 20.20
N ALA A 115 -32.14 -9.12 19.57
CA ALA A 115 -31.36 -9.38 18.36
C ALA A 115 -31.77 -8.47 17.20
N ARG A 116 -33.08 -8.20 17.02
CA ARG A 116 -33.58 -7.26 16.01
C ARG A 116 -33.09 -5.84 16.30
N SER A 117 -33.20 -5.37 17.54
CA SER A 117 -32.75 -4.04 17.94
C SER A 117 -31.24 -3.86 17.75
N GLU A 118 -30.45 -4.85 18.14
CA GLU A 118 -29.00 -4.85 17.95
C GLU A 118 -28.62 -4.87 16.47
N SER A 119 -29.28 -5.71 15.67
CA SER A 119 -29.05 -5.75 14.23
C SER A 119 -29.40 -4.43 13.54
N ALA A 120 -30.48 -3.76 13.95
CA ALA A 120 -30.87 -2.47 13.41
C ALA A 120 -29.81 -1.41 13.75
N ARG A 121 -29.35 -1.37 15.01
CA ARG A 121 -28.26 -0.47 15.43
C ARG A 121 -26.98 -0.71 14.65
N ALA A 122 -26.57 -1.98 14.50
CA ALA A 122 -25.38 -2.34 13.74
C ALA A 122 -25.49 -1.94 12.26
N LEU A 123 -26.67 -2.09 11.65
CA LEU A 123 -26.90 -1.66 10.26
C LEU A 123 -26.85 -0.14 10.11
N ASP A 124 -27.43 0.61 11.05
CA ASP A 124 -27.41 2.06 11.02
C ASP A 124 -26.00 2.61 11.25
N GLU A 125 -25.23 2.02 12.17
CA GLU A 125 -23.83 2.34 12.40
C GLU A 125 -22.99 2.07 11.15
N ALA A 126 -23.09 0.87 10.58
CA ALA A 126 -22.38 0.49 9.37
C ALA A 126 -22.74 1.39 8.17
N ARG A 127 -24.01 1.80 8.04
CA ARG A 127 -24.42 2.77 7.01
C ARG A 127 -23.80 4.14 7.23
N SER A 128 -23.86 4.64 8.46
CA SER A 128 -23.28 5.94 8.79
C SER A 128 -21.77 5.97 8.55
N GLU A 129 -21.07 4.87 8.87
CA GLU A 129 -19.64 4.75 8.63
C GLU A 129 -19.32 4.60 7.14
N ALA A 130 -20.10 3.82 6.39
CA ALA A 130 -19.97 3.74 4.94
C ALA A 130 -20.18 5.09 4.26
N ASP A 131 -21.14 5.89 4.73
CA ASP A 131 -21.38 7.23 4.19
C ASP A 131 -20.24 8.20 4.54
N ARG A 132 -19.70 8.13 5.76
CA ARG A 132 -18.47 8.88 6.12
C ARG A 132 -17.30 8.52 5.23
N ILE A 133 -17.00 7.22 5.09
CA ILE A 133 -15.91 6.73 4.25
C ILE A 133 -16.09 7.20 2.80
N LYS A 134 -17.31 7.18 2.27
CA LYS A 134 -17.57 7.69 0.91
C LYS A 134 -17.28 9.18 0.78
N VAL A 135 -17.75 9.99 1.73
CA VAL A 135 -17.51 11.44 1.71
C VAL A 135 -16.02 11.74 1.84
N ASP A 136 -15.32 11.07 2.75
CA ASP A 136 -13.88 11.24 2.95
C ASP A 136 -13.09 10.81 1.70
N ALA A 137 -13.43 9.66 1.12
CA ALA A 137 -12.80 9.18 -0.12
C ALA A 137 -13.08 10.12 -1.31
N GLN A 138 -14.28 10.71 -1.37
CA GLN A 138 -14.61 11.71 -2.39
C GLN A 138 -13.80 12.99 -2.21
N ALA A 139 -13.69 13.49 -0.98
CA ALA A 139 -12.90 14.67 -0.65
C ALA A 139 -11.41 14.46 -1.00
N GLN A 140 -10.83 13.33 -0.60
CA GLN A 140 -9.45 12.97 -0.95
C GLN A 140 -9.25 12.82 -2.46
N ALA A 141 -10.22 12.24 -3.17
CA ALA A 141 -10.15 12.12 -4.63
C ALA A 141 -10.26 13.48 -5.34
N GLU A 142 -11.00 14.44 -4.78
CA GLU A 142 -11.08 15.81 -5.30
C GLU A 142 -9.79 16.58 -5.02
N GLU A 143 -9.24 16.47 -3.81
CA GLU A 143 -7.96 17.05 -3.41
C GLU A 143 -6.82 16.55 -4.31
N ALA A 144 -6.67 15.22 -4.45
CA ALA A 144 -5.65 14.63 -5.31
C ALA A 144 -5.80 15.05 -6.79
N ARG A 145 -7.02 15.28 -7.27
CA ARG A 145 -7.26 15.82 -8.62
C ARG A 145 -6.80 17.26 -8.74
N GLN A 146 -7.11 18.10 -7.75
CA GLN A 146 -6.70 19.51 -7.72
C GLN A 146 -5.17 19.64 -7.66
N GLU A 147 -4.53 18.87 -6.77
CA GLU A 147 -3.06 18.82 -6.70
C GLU A 147 -2.45 18.36 -8.02
N GLY A 148 -3.03 17.33 -8.66
CA GLY A 148 -2.61 16.85 -9.96
C GLY A 148 -2.75 17.90 -11.07
N THR A 149 -3.85 18.67 -11.07
CA THR A 149 -4.04 19.76 -12.03
C THR A 149 -3.04 20.89 -11.81
N ASP A 150 -2.80 21.28 -10.56
CA ASP A 150 -1.87 22.34 -10.20
C ASP A 150 -0.44 21.97 -10.58
N LEU A 151 -0.02 20.73 -10.29
CA LEU A 151 1.30 20.23 -10.67
C LEU A 151 1.46 20.23 -12.20
N LEU A 152 0.44 19.81 -12.93
CA LEU A 152 0.46 19.80 -14.39
C LEU A 152 0.52 21.22 -14.97
N GLU A 153 -0.17 22.19 -14.39
CA GLU A 153 -0.08 23.60 -14.78
C GLU A 153 1.30 24.20 -14.50
N ARG A 154 1.88 23.92 -13.33
CA ARG A 154 3.26 24.33 -13.01
C ARG A 154 4.26 23.74 -14.00
N ALA A 155 4.19 22.43 -14.24
CA ALA A 155 5.08 21.73 -15.18
C ALA A 155 4.96 22.29 -16.61
N LYS A 156 3.74 22.63 -17.08
CA LYS A 156 3.55 23.29 -18.37
C LYS A 156 4.20 24.67 -18.42
N THR A 157 3.97 25.48 -17.39
CA THR A 157 4.52 26.84 -17.32
C THR A 157 6.05 26.82 -17.30
N GLU A 158 6.65 25.89 -16.57
CA GLU A 158 8.09 25.67 -16.55
C GLU A 158 8.61 25.20 -17.91
N SER A 159 7.92 24.24 -18.55
CA SER A 159 8.27 23.76 -19.89
C SER A 159 8.25 24.90 -20.91
N ASP A 160 7.19 25.72 -20.93
CA ASP A 160 7.07 26.86 -21.83
C ASP A 160 8.19 27.89 -21.59
N ARG A 161 8.53 28.14 -20.32
CA ARG A 161 9.65 29.02 -19.95
C ARG A 161 10.99 28.47 -20.47
N LEU A 162 11.24 27.18 -20.31
CA LEU A 162 12.46 26.52 -20.80
C LEU A 162 12.53 26.54 -22.33
N LEU A 163 11.41 26.27 -23.02
CA LEU A 163 11.34 26.34 -24.48
C LEU A 163 11.60 27.75 -25.00
N MET A 164 11.04 28.76 -24.34
CA MET A 164 11.29 30.17 -24.69
C MET A 164 12.77 30.53 -24.49
N GLY A 165 13.37 30.13 -23.36
CA GLY A 165 14.80 30.34 -23.09
C GLY A 165 15.70 29.61 -24.09
N LEU A 166 15.37 28.38 -24.47
CA LEU A 166 16.09 27.61 -25.48
C LEU A 166 15.99 28.27 -26.86
N ALA A 167 14.81 28.74 -27.24
CA ALA A 167 14.58 29.43 -28.51
C ALA A 167 15.37 30.75 -28.60
N GLU A 168 15.45 31.49 -27.50
CA GLU A 168 16.24 32.72 -27.40
C GLU A 168 17.75 32.44 -27.49
N ARG A 169 18.24 31.43 -26.76
CA ARG A 169 19.64 31.00 -26.87
C ARG A 169 20.00 30.54 -28.28
N ARG A 170 19.13 29.77 -28.94
CA ARG A 170 19.31 29.36 -30.33
C ARG A 170 19.41 30.56 -31.27
N ARG A 171 18.51 31.54 -31.13
CA ARG A 171 18.56 32.78 -31.94
C ARG A 171 19.89 33.51 -31.73
N GLY A 172 20.31 33.67 -30.47
CA GLY A 172 21.60 34.29 -30.14
C GLY A 172 22.80 33.57 -30.78
N LEU A 173 22.83 32.24 -30.71
CA LEU A 173 23.88 31.43 -31.35
C LEU A 173 23.90 31.60 -32.88
N VAL A 174 22.73 31.64 -33.52
CA VAL A 174 22.65 31.86 -34.98
C VAL A 174 23.21 33.23 -35.35
N THR A 175 22.84 34.28 -34.62
CA THR A 175 23.39 35.63 -34.85
C THR A 175 24.90 35.69 -34.63
N GLN A 176 25.42 35.02 -33.59
CA GLN A 176 26.87 34.91 -33.36
C GLN A 176 27.59 34.20 -34.52
N LEU A 177 27.00 33.12 -35.05
CA LEU A 177 27.56 32.41 -36.20
C LEU A 177 27.54 33.27 -37.48
N GLU A 178 26.47 34.05 -37.70
CA GLU A 178 26.39 35.00 -38.82
C GLU A 178 27.44 36.11 -38.69
N GLU A 179 27.64 36.65 -37.47
CA GLU A 179 28.66 37.66 -37.20
C GLU A 179 30.07 37.09 -37.38
N MET A 180 30.34 35.88 -36.88
CA MET A 180 31.61 35.19 -37.09
C MET A 180 31.86 34.94 -38.58
N ARG A 181 30.85 34.50 -39.33
CA ARG A 181 30.95 34.32 -40.78
C ARG A 181 31.26 35.63 -41.49
N GLY A 182 30.58 36.72 -41.13
CA GLY A 182 30.83 38.04 -41.70
C GLY A 182 32.26 38.52 -41.47
N LYS A 183 32.77 38.35 -40.24
CA LYS A 183 34.18 38.64 -39.90
C LYS A 183 35.15 37.79 -40.70
N LEU A 184 34.89 36.49 -40.88
CA LEU A 184 35.74 35.61 -41.68
C LEU A 184 35.76 36.02 -43.16
N ILE A 185 34.63 36.44 -43.73
CA ILE A 185 34.56 36.96 -45.11
C ILE A 185 35.36 38.26 -45.22
N GLN A 186 35.18 39.20 -44.29
CA GLN A 186 35.92 40.45 -44.30
C GLN A 186 37.43 40.22 -44.19
N VAL A 187 37.88 39.33 -43.30
CA VAL A 187 39.30 38.95 -43.21
C VAL A 187 39.77 38.33 -44.53
N ALA A 188 38.97 37.49 -45.18
CA ALA A 188 39.34 36.92 -46.47
C ALA A 188 39.45 37.99 -47.59
N GLU A 189 38.56 38.99 -47.59
CA GLU A 189 38.61 40.14 -48.51
C GLU A 189 39.83 41.03 -48.23
N ASP A 190 40.08 41.39 -46.97
CA ASP A 190 41.23 42.20 -46.54
C ASP A 190 42.58 41.53 -46.89
N LEU A 191 42.64 40.19 -46.92
CA LEU A 191 43.82 39.45 -47.38
C LEU A 191 43.90 39.31 -48.91
N ALA A 192 42.79 39.35 -49.64
CA ALA A 192 42.78 39.19 -51.10
C ALA A 192 43.45 40.39 -51.81
N ASP A 193 43.16 41.61 -51.36
CA ASP A 193 43.73 42.85 -51.93
C ASP A 193 45.27 42.88 -51.93
N PRO A 194 45.97 42.64 -50.79
CA PRO A 194 47.43 42.61 -50.78
C PRO A 194 48.02 41.41 -51.54
N ILE A 195 47.31 40.28 -51.65
CA ILE A 195 47.75 39.14 -52.45
C ILE A 195 47.66 39.47 -53.95
N GLU A 196 46.60 40.14 -54.40
CA GLU A 196 46.45 40.56 -55.79
C GLU A 196 47.46 41.66 -56.16
N GLU A 197 47.73 42.60 -55.24
CA GLU A 197 48.76 43.62 -55.43
C GLU A 197 50.18 43.01 -55.45
N ALA A 198 50.47 42.04 -54.58
CA ALA A 198 51.72 41.27 -54.63
C ALA A 198 51.85 40.47 -55.94
N ALA A 199 50.78 39.82 -56.40
CA ALA A 199 50.79 39.09 -57.67
C ALA A 199 50.95 40.01 -58.89
N ARG A 200 50.42 41.25 -58.83
CA ARG A 200 50.60 42.25 -59.88
C ARG A 200 52.00 42.86 -59.87
N ALA A 201 52.59 43.07 -58.70
CA ALA A 201 53.99 43.47 -58.55
C ALA A 201 54.95 42.38 -59.06
N ASP A 202 54.69 41.11 -58.73
CA ASP A 202 55.46 39.97 -59.26
C ASP A 202 55.29 39.83 -60.80
N ALA A 203 54.12 40.18 -61.36
CA ALA A 203 53.90 40.20 -62.80
C ALA A 203 54.62 41.36 -63.51
N GLU A 204 54.75 42.52 -62.88
CA GLU A 204 55.54 43.66 -63.40
C GLU A 204 57.05 43.41 -63.29
N ASP A 205 57.53 42.68 -62.27
CA ASP A 205 58.91 42.18 -62.21
C ASP A 205 59.16 41.01 -63.19
N SER A 206 58.12 40.26 -63.56
CA SER A 206 58.18 39.17 -64.54
C SER A 206 58.23 39.64 -66.01
N ASP A 207 57.96 40.91 -66.32
CA ASP A 207 58.14 41.48 -67.68
C ASP A 207 59.64 41.73 -68.02
N LEU A 208 60.54 41.41 -67.07
CA LEU A 208 61.99 41.28 -67.25
C LEU A 208 62.52 39.84 -67.11
N ALA A 209 61.65 38.84 -66.95
CA ALA A 209 62.06 37.45 -66.82
C ALA A 209 61.12 36.50 -67.59
N THR A 210 61.20 36.55 -68.93
CA THR A 210 60.89 35.37 -69.73
C THR A 210 61.93 34.26 -69.50
N GLU A 211 61.42 33.03 -69.43
CA GLU A 211 62.11 31.73 -69.27
C GLU A 211 62.43 31.40 -67.80
N THR A 212 61.92 30.33 -67.19
CA THR A 212 62.06 28.94 -67.68
C THR A 212 61.15 28.01 -66.84
N THR A 213 60.46 27.10 -67.54
CA THR A 213 60.03 25.72 -67.16
C THR A 213 60.17 25.22 -65.71
N THR A 214 59.17 24.51 -65.19
CA THR A 214 59.04 23.04 -65.31
C THR A 214 57.83 22.51 -64.54
N ASP A 215 57.18 21.53 -65.16
CA ASP A 215 56.22 20.60 -64.59
C ASP A 215 56.60 20.07 -63.21
N THR A 216 55.62 19.97 -62.32
CA THR A 216 55.60 18.96 -61.26
C THR A 216 54.14 18.55 -61.05
N GLU A 217 53.75 17.48 -61.75
CA GLU A 217 52.59 16.65 -61.40
C GLU A 217 52.81 16.10 -59.98
N GLY A 218 52.12 16.70 -59.02
CA GLY A 218 51.97 16.19 -57.66
C GLY A 218 50.61 15.52 -57.53
N ASP A 219 50.60 14.21 -57.77
CA ASP A 219 49.53 13.29 -57.41
C ASP A 219 49.20 13.44 -55.91
N ALA A 220 48.06 14.06 -55.61
CA ALA A 220 47.49 14.13 -54.28
C ALA A 220 46.09 13.53 -54.34
N ASP A 221 46.07 12.20 -54.42
CA ASP A 221 44.97 11.36 -53.99
C ASP A 221 44.61 11.68 -52.53
N THR A 222 43.74 12.67 -52.32
CA THR A 222 43.00 12.79 -51.06
C THR A 222 41.89 11.76 -51.07
N SER A 223 42.31 10.50 -50.89
CA SER A 223 41.46 9.40 -50.46
C SER A 223 40.70 9.86 -49.22
N VAL A 224 39.41 10.19 -49.41
CA VAL A 224 38.46 10.42 -48.33
C VAL A 224 38.42 9.16 -47.46
N ASP A 225 38.96 9.25 -46.24
CA ASP A 225 38.96 8.16 -45.26
C ASP A 225 37.50 7.80 -44.89
N PRO A 226 37.01 6.58 -45.21
CA PRO A 226 35.60 6.21 -45.02
C PRO A 226 35.26 5.78 -43.58
N ARG A 227 36.07 6.13 -42.58
CA ARG A 227 35.89 5.67 -41.19
C ARG A 227 34.89 6.47 -40.34
N TYR A 228 33.98 7.21 -40.96
CA TYR A 228 32.92 7.93 -40.24
C TYR A 228 31.72 7.04 -39.83
N GLU A 229 31.60 5.81 -40.36
CA GLU A 229 30.45 4.94 -40.05
C GLU A 229 30.67 3.97 -38.87
N ASP A 230 31.92 3.72 -38.45
CA ASP A 230 32.21 2.76 -37.36
C ASP A 230 32.07 3.34 -35.94
N LEU A 231 31.90 4.65 -35.79
CA LEU A 231 31.69 5.28 -34.46
C LEU A 231 30.25 5.17 -33.94
N TRP A 232 29.31 4.71 -34.78
CA TRP A 232 27.87 4.66 -34.44
C TRP A 232 27.26 3.25 -34.50
N VAL A 233 28.09 2.20 -34.63
CA VAL A 233 27.65 0.79 -34.69
C VAL A 233 28.11 -0.04 -33.48
N ASN A 234 28.34 0.59 -32.32
CA ASN A 234 28.39 -0.14 -31.06
C ASN A 234 26.97 -0.27 -30.49
N LYS A 235 26.23 -1.28 -30.98
CA LYS A 235 24.90 -1.63 -30.48
C LYS A 235 24.93 -2.55 -29.24
N ASP A 236 26.11 -2.92 -28.74
CA ASP A 236 26.28 -3.88 -27.64
C ASP A 236 27.24 -3.41 -26.54
N GLU A 237 27.29 -2.11 -26.24
CA GLU A 237 27.73 -1.66 -24.91
C GLU A 237 26.50 -1.23 -24.12
N SER A 238 26.04 -2.12 -23.25
CA SER A 238 25.14 -1.77 -22.17
C SER A 238 25.82 -0.69 -21.31
N LEU A 239 25.54 0.57 -21.62
CA LEU A 239 25.71 1.67 -20.68
C LEU A 239 24.99 1.23 -19.41
N GLN A 240 25.75 0.82 -18.39
CA GLN A 240 25.24 0.65 -17.04
C GLN A 240 24.90 2.05 -16.54
N ILE A 241 23.71 2.51 -16.90
CA ILE A 241 23.09 3.66 -16.27
C ILE A 241 22.91 3.24 -14.81
N PRO A 242 23.60 3.87 -13.84
CA PRO A 242 23.35 3.59 -12.43
C PRO A 242 21.88 3.84 -12.15
N ASP A 243 21.27 2.97 -11.36
CA ASP A 243 19.89 3.10 -10.93
C ASP A 243 19.64 4.50 -10.35
N LEU A 244 18.88 5.32 -11.07
CA LEU A 244 18.58 6.72 -10.73
C LEU A 244 17.76 6.83 -9.44
N ALA A 245 17.29 5.72 -8.88
CA ALA A 245 16.69 5.67 -7.54
C ALA A 245 17.70 5.91 -6.40
N SER A 246 19.01 5.92 -6.68
CA SER A 246 20.07 6.11 -5.68
C SER A 246 20.66 7.52 -5.64
N ILE A 247 20.21 8.41 -6.53
CA ILE A 247 20.63 9.81 -6.50
C ILE A 247 19.72 10.50 -5.48
N ASP A 248 20.20 10.56 -4.24
CA ASP A 248 19.61 11.39 -3.19
C ASP A 248 19.81 12.86 -3.58
N LEU A 249 18.82 13.41 -4.28
CA LEU A 249 18.74 14.83 -4.57
C LEU A 249 18.33 15.52 -3.27
N GLU A 250 19.30 15.83 -2.41
CA GLU A 250 19.13 16.82 -1.34
C GLU A 250 18.72 18.15 -1.98
N PHE A 251 17.41 18.38 -2.04
CA PHE A 251 16.85 19.70 -2.27
C PHE A 251 17.13 20.52 -1.01
N ASP A 252 18.14 21.38 -1.11
CA ASP A 252 18.39 22.44 -0.13
C ASP A 252 17.13 23.30 -0.05
N GLU A 253 16.38 23.17 1.05
CA GLU A 253 15.28 24.08 1.37
C GLU A 253 15.85 25.49 1.51
N PRO A 254 15.39 26.47 0.73
CA PRO A 254 15.80 27.84 0.99
C PRO A 254 15.16 28.30 2.31
N ASP A 255 16.00 28.58 3.29
CA ASP A 255 15.64 29.39 4.45
C ASP A 255 15.11 30.76 3.97
N GLU A 256 13.96 31.15 4.55
CA GLU A 256 13.25 32.46 4.55
C GLU A 256 11.92 32.57 3.78
#